data_AF-A0A817WZW1-F1
#
_entry.id   AF-A0A817WZW1-F1
#
_cell.length_a   1.000
_cell.length_b   1.000
_cell.length_c   1.000
_cell.angle_alpha   90.00
_cell.angle_beta   90.00
_cell.angle_gamma   90.00
#
_symmetry.space_group_name_H-M   'P 1'
#
loop_
_entity.id
_entity.type
_entity.pdbx_description
1 polymer ?
#
loop_
_entity_poly.entity_id
_entity_poly.type
_entity_poly.pdbx_seq_one_letter_code
_entity_poly.pdbx_strand_id
1 'polypeptide(L)'
;MVDSEAHLKLIEEVAKEVDVKQPVCIDIDMSSYFPGLHFGVLRSPITTVEEAKKLVDCFDKYPNVSLVAVMGYEAQVAGLGENNPANGFKNYIIPFLKKKSITDYSKRRQEIVDYIKSKNHPLEIVNAGGTGSIESSKKEDWVTEITVGSGFYSPALFDYYNDFKHQPAAGFAVQIVRQPKPGFFTCLGGGYIASGATGADKQPKPYLPEGVYLTVNEGTGE
;
A
#
# COMPACT_ATOMS: atom_id res chain seq x y z
N MET A 1 3.03 -14.11 -7.17
CA MET A 1 1.72 -13.47 -7.36
C MET A 1 1.33 -13.59 -8.81
N VAL A 2 0.03 -13.66 -9.11
CA VAL A 2 -0.52 -13.81 -10.47
C VAL A 2 -1.75 -12.91 -10.63
N ASP A 3 -1.91 -12.33 -11.79
CA ASP A 3 -3.02 -11.44 -12.15
C ASP A 3 -3.42 -11.63 -13.63
N SER A 4 -2.90 -12.68 -14.28
CA SER A 4 -3.17 -13.03 -15.66
C SER A 4 -3.01 -14.53 -15.90
N GLU A 5 -3.70 -15.05 -16.91
CA GLU A 5 -3.57 -16.46 -17.34
C GLU A 5 -2.16 -16.75 -17.88
N ALA A 6 -1.49 -15.75 -18.47
CA ALA A 6 -0.11 -15.89 -18.93
C ALA A 6 0.86 -16.23 -17.79
N HIS A 7 0.65 -15.65 -16.60
CA HIS A 7 1.42 -16.00 -15.40
C HIS A 7 1.16 -17.45 -14.97
N LEU A 8 -0.10 -17.91 -14.99
CA LEU A 8 -0.44 -19.30 -14.66
C LEU A 8 0.22 -20.29 -15.62
N LYS A 9 0.18 -20.00 -16.93
CA LYS A 9 0.80 -20.84 -17.95
C LYS A 9 2.31 -20.99 -17.74
N LEU A 10 3.01 -19.87 -17.51
CA LEU A 10 4.45 -19.90 -17.27
C LEU A 10 4.80 -20.70 -16.00
N ILE A 11 4.04 -20.51 -14.93
CA ILE A 11 4.26 -21.23 -13.68
C ILE A 11 3.97 -22.73 -13.84
N GLU A 12 2.90 -23.09 -14.54
CA GLU A 12 2.57 -24.50 -14.86
C GLU A 12 3.71 -25.18 -15.62
N GLU A 13 4.25 -24.53 -16.66
CA GLU A 13 5.33 -25.08 -17.48
C GLU A 13 6.55 -25.44 -16.62
N VAL A 14 6.99 -24.51 -15.76
CA VAL A 14 8.14 -24.72 -14.87
C VAL A 14 7.81 -25.72 -13.76
N ALA A 15 6.64 -25.59 -13.12
CA ALA A 15 6.23 -26.46 -12.01
C ALA A 15 6.11 -27.92 -12.46
N LYS A 16 5.65 -28.14 -13.69
CA LYS A 16 5.61 -29.46 -14.31
C LYS A 16 7.01 -30.01 -14.62
N GLU A 17 7.94 -29.16 -15.10
CA GLU A 17 9.32 -29.58 -15.39
C GLU A 17 10.05 -30.08 -14.13
N VAL A 18 9.81 -29.43 -12.98
CA VAL A 18 10.48 -29.78 -11.71
C VAL A 18 9.62 -30.65 -10.78
N ASP A 19 8.48 -31.16 -11.26
CA ASP A 19 7.54 -32.04 -10.55
C ASP A 19 7.07 -31.49 -9.18
N VAL A 20 6.60 -30.24 -9.18
CA VAL A 20 6.03 -29.58 -8.00
C VAL A 20 4.61 -29.08 -8.26
N LYS A 21 3.88 -28.82 -7.17
CA LYS A 21 2.65 -28.04 -7.19
C LYS A 21 2.92 -26.67 -6.59
N GLN A 22 2.96 -25.63 -7.44
CA GLN A 22 3.34 -24.28 -7.02
C GLN A 22 2.16 -23.54 -6.38
N PRO A 23 2.23 -23.18 -5.09
CA PRO A 23 1.26 -22.28 -4.48
C PRO A 23 1.41 -20.87 -5.06
N VAL A 24 0.29 -20.23 -5.38
CA VAL A 24 0.25 -18.86 -5.89
C VAL A 24 -0.80 -18.01 -5.18
N CYS A 25 -0.57 -16.70 -5.24
CA CYS A 25 -1.43 -15.66 -4.72
C CYS A 25 -1.98 -14.84 -5.90
N ILE A 26 -3.31 -14.67 -6.00
CA ILE A 26 -3.90 -13.71 -6.95
C ILE A 26 -3.68 -12.29 -6.41
N ASP A 27 -3.22 -11.36 -7.26
CA ASP A 27 -3.10 -9.94 -6.93
C ASP A 27 -4.23 -9.13 -7.59
N ILE A 28 -4.97 -8.37 -6.79
CA ILE A 28 -6.19 -7.67 -7.19
C ILE A 28 -6.02 -6.18 -6.91
N ASP A 29 -6.41 -5.38 -7.88
CA ASP A 29 -6.40 -3.94 -7.74
C ASP A 29 -7.59 -3.49 -6.88
N MET A 30 -7.28 -2.94 -5.70
CA MET A 30 -8.28 -2.42 -4.78
C MET A 30 -8.47 -0.90 -4.88
N SER A 31 -7.98 -0.26 -5.95
CA SER A 31 -8.28 1.13 -6.25
C SER A 31 -9.78 1.36 -6.45
N SER A 32 -10.19 2.62 -6.31
CA SER A 32 -11.57 3.03 -6.47
C SER A 32 -11.70 4.04 -7.61
N TYR A 33 -12.75 3.88 -8.41
CA TYR A 33 -13.08 4.77 -9.51
C TYR A 33 -14.24 5.69 -9.11
N PHE A 34 -14.01 6.99 -9.23
CA PHE A 34 -15.03 8.02 -9.09
C PHE A 34 -15.16 8.75 -10.44
N PRO A 35 -16.27 9.45 -10.72
CA PRO A 35 -16.43 10.20 -11.97
C PRO A 35 -15.23 11.14 -12.23
N GLY A 36 -14.41 10.83 -13.23
CA GLY A 36 -13.22 11.58 -13.60
C GLY A 36 -11.98 11.39 -12.69
N LEU A 37 -11.99 10.43 -11.75
CA LEU A 37 -10.91 10.22 -10.79
C LEU A 37 -10.62 8.75 -10.54
N HIS A 38 -9.38 8.34 -10.83
CA HIS A 38 -8.79 7.09 -10.33
C HIS A 38 -8.15 7.35 -8.96
N PHE A 39 -8.63 6.64 -7.93
CA PHE A 39 -8.14 6.80 -6.56
C PHE A 39 -7.45 5.51 -6.09
N GLY A 40 -6.13 5.49 -6.24
CA GLY A 40 -5.30 4.30 -6.02
C GLY A 40 -4.05 4.31 -6.88
N VAL A 41 -3.25 3.27 -6.70
CA VAL A 41 -2.13 2.95 -7.57
C VAL A 41 -2.61 1.95 -8.63
N LEU A 42 -1.97 1.95 -9.80
CA LEU A 42 -2.21 0.95 -10.83
C LEU A 42 -1.44 -0.31 -10.46
N ARG A 43 -2.11 -1.27 -9.82
CA ARG A 43 -1.46 -2.47 -9.23
C ARG A 43 -1.63 -3.70 -10.10
N SER A 44 -2.86 -3.96 -10.53
CA SER A 44 -3.24 -5.19 -11.22
C SER A 44 -4.29 -4.87 -12.29
N PRO A 45 -4.32 -5.61 -13.41
CA PRO A 45 -5.40 -5.48 -14.40
C PRO A 45 -6.75 -6.00 -13.86
N ILE A 46 -6.77 -6.73 -12.73
CA ILE A 46 -7.98 -7.28 -12.13
C ILE A 46 -8.60 -6.22 -11.24
N THR A 47 -9.60 -5.52 -11.77
CA THR A 47 -10.27 -4.40 -11.09
C THR A 47 -11.71 -4.75 -10.70
N THR A 48 -12.27 -5.83 -11.24
CA THR A 48 -13.66 -6.24 -11.02
C THR A 48 -13.77 -7.67 -10.47
N VAL A 49 -14.92 -7.97 -9.86
CA VAL A 49 -15.23 -9.33 -9.40
C VAL A 49 -15.25 -10.30 -10.57
N GLU A 50 -15.79 -9.88 -11.72
CA GLU A 50 -15.90 -10.69 -12.93
C GLU A 50 -14.53 -11.05 -13.52
N GLU A 51 -13.59 -10.10 -13.55
CA GLU A 51 -12.21 -10.36 -13.96
C GLU A 51 -11.51 -11.35 -13.02
N ALA A 52 -11.71 -11.18 -11.70
CA ALA A 52 -11.15 -12.10 -10.72
C ALA A 52 -11.73 -13.52 -10.90
N LYS A 53 -13.05 -13.64 -11.07
CA LYS A 53 -13.74 -14.91 -11.34
C LYS A 53 -13.18 -15.61 -12.58
N LYS A 54 -12.98 -14.86 -13.67
CA LYS A 54 -12.38 -15.40 -14.91
C LYS A 54 -10.98 -15.96 -14.66
N LEU A 55 -10.13 -15.26 -13.90
CA LEU A 55 -8.80 -15.77 -13.59
C LEU A 55 -8.86 -17.00 -12.68
N VAL A 56 -9.74 -17.00 -11.67
CA VAL A 56 -9.94 -18.17 -10.79
C VAL A 56 -10.35 -19.40 -11.61
N ASP A 57 -11.26 -19.24 -12.57
CA ASP A 57 -11.68 -20.33 -13.45
C ASP A 57 -10.55 -20.87 -14.34
N CYS A 58 -9.52 -20.07 -14.64
CA CYS A 58 -8.37 -20.55 -15.41
C CYS A 58 -7.54 -21.60 -14.65
N PHE A 59 -7.59 -21.64 -13.31
CA PHE A 59 -6.80 -22.61 -12.52
C PHE A 59 -7.14 -24.06 -12.85
N ASP A 60 -8.37 -24.35 -13.29
CA ASP A 60 -8.79 -25.70 -13.71
C ASP A 60 -7.93 -26.28 -14.85
N LYS A 61 -7.25 -25.41 -15.62
CA LYS A 61 -6.36 -25.78 -16.73
C LYS A 61 -4.93 -26.09 -16.29
N TYR A 62 -4.55 -25.76 -15.06
CA TYR A 62 -3.16 -25.73 -14.58
C TYR A 62 -3.01 -26.59 -13.31
N PRO A 63 -2.95 -27.93 -13.43
CA PRO A 63 -2.96 -28.85 -12.30
C PRO A 63 -1.73 -28.73 -11.37
N ASN A 64 -0.60 -28.24 -11.88
CA ASN A 64 0.62 -27.99 -11.10
C ASN A 64 0.61 -26.60 -10.44
N VAL A 65 -0.48 -25.84 -10.54
CA VAL A 65 -0.65 -24.54 -9.86
C VAL A 65 -1.75 -24.62 -8.81
N SER A 66 -1.49 -24.11 -7.61
CA SER A 66 -2.46 -24.11 -6.50
C SER A 66 -2.79 -22.69 -6.07
N LEU A 67 -4.05 -22.29 -6.19
CA LEU A 67 -4.50 -21.03 -5.59
C LEU A 67 -4.58 -21.20 -4.07
N VAL A 68 -3.63 -20.59 -3.35
CA VAL A 68 -3.58 -20.63 -1.88
C VAL A 68 -3.82 -19.27 -1.22
N ALA A 69 -3.75 -18.20 -2.01
CA ALA A 69 -3.79 -16.86 -1.48
C ALA A 69 -4.48 -15.86 -2.42
N VAL A 70 -5.04 -14.81 -1.85
CA VAL A 70 -5.50 -13.62 -2.58
C VAL A 70 -5.02 -12.38 -1.84
N MET A 71 -4.53 -11.40 -2.59
CA MET A 71 -4.07 -10.12 -2.10
C MET A 71 -4.88 -9.01 -2.77
N GLY A 72 -5.43 -8.10 -1.96
CA GLY A 72 -6.07 -6.89 -2.47
C GLY A 72 -5.62 -5.69 -1.66
N TYR A 73 -4.50 -5.08 -2.05
CA TYR A 73 -3.88 -3.96 -1.32
C TYR A 73 -4.46 -2.59 -1.68
N GLU A 74 -5.01 -1.89 -0.70
CA GLU A 74 -5.70 -0.60 -0.78
C GLU A 74 -4.78 0.61 -0.53
N ALA A 75 -3.82 0.85 -1.43
CA ALA A 75 -2.79 1.88 -1.28
C ALA A 75 -3.34 3.32 -1.06
N GLN A 76 -4.51 3.64 -1.63
CA GLN A 76 -5.17 4.95 -1.50
C GLN A 76 -5.63 5.25 -0.08
N VAL A 77 -5.99 4.23 0.69
CA VAL A 77 -6.35 4.39 2.10
C VAL A 77 -5.08 4.35 2.95
N ALA A 78 -4.17 3.43 2.62
CA ALA A 78 -2.95 3.20 3.39
C ALA A 78 -1.90 4.32 3.28
N GLY A 79 -1.89 5.11 2.20
CA GLY A 79 -0.83 6.08 1.90
C GLY A 79 -1.20 7.58 1.96
N LEU A 80 -2.44 7.92 2.29
CA LEU A 80 -2.91 9.31 2.36
C LEU A 80 -3.40 9.66 3.76
N GLY A 81 -2.66 10.51 4.49
CA GLY A 81 -3.16 11.10 5.74
C GLY A 81 -4.25 12.15 5.47
N GLU A 82 -5.22 12.27 6.40
CA GLU A 82 -6.36 13.19 6.29
C GLU A 82 -5.96 14.66 6.52
N ASN A 83 -4.88 14.90 7.26
CA ASN A 83 -4.47 16.24 7.71
C ASN A 83 -3.11 16.65 7.15
N ASN A 84 -2.84 16.33 5.88
CA ASN A 84 -1.57 16.70 5.25
C ASN A 84 -1.63 18.15 4.75
N PRO A 85 -0.79 19.08 5.23
CA PRO A 85 -0.80 20.48 4.80
C PRO A 85 -0.60 20.66 3.29
N ALA A 86 0.15 19.77 2.64
CA ALA A 86 0.40 19.83 1.20
C ALA A 86 -0.85 19.54 0.34
N ASN A 87 -1.89 18.95 0.93
CA ASN A 87 -3.11 18.57 0.22
C ASN A 87 -4.15 19.70 0.14
N GLY A 88 -4.03 20.76 0.97
CA GLY A 88 -4.95 21.91 0.96
C GLY A 88 -6.42 21.50 1.03
N PHE A 89 -7.25 21.98 0.10
CA PHE A 89 -8.67 21.65 0.01
C PHE A 89 -8.97 20.14 -0.14
N LYS A 90 -8.01 19.34 -0.62
CA LYS A 90 -8.21 17.88 -0.77
C LYS A 90 -8.44 17.20 0.57
N ASN A 91 -7.95 17.76 1.69
CA ASN A 91 -8.18 17.21 3.03
C ASN A 91 -9.67 17.10 3.41
N TYR A 92 -10.54 17.94 2.84
CA TYR A 92 -11.99 17.84 3.08
C TYR A 92 -12.65 16.70 2.29
N ILE A 93 -12.06 16.32 1.15
CA ILE A 93 -12.62 15.34 0.22
C ILE A 93 -12.06 13.94 0.51
N ILE A 94 -10.80 13.85 0.93
CA ILE A 94 -10.10 12.58 1.22
C ILE A 94 -10.88 11.66 2.17
N PRO A 95 -11.42 12.13 3.32
CA PRO A 95 -12.16 11.26 4.23
C PRO A 95 -13.42 10.66 3.58
N PHE A 96 -14.11 11.42 2.73
CA PHE A 96 -15.28 10.94 2.00
C PHE A 96 -14.89 9.89 0.95
N LEU A 97 -13.83 10.15 0.18
CA LEU A 97 -13.31 9.20 -0.81
C LEU A 97 -12.87 7.90 -0.13
N LYS A 98 -12.13 7.99 0.98
CA LYS A 98 -11.73 6.82 1.78
C LYS A 98 -12.93 6.02 2.24
N LYS A 99 -13.93 6.66 2.86
CA LYS A 99 -15.13 5.98 3.34
C LYS A 99 -15.84 5.21 2.22
N LYS A 100 -16.03 5.83 1.06
CA LYS A 100 -16.67 5.19 -0.09
C LYS A 100 -15.79 4.07 -0.69
N SER A 101 -14.48 4.26 -0.71
CA SER A 101 -13.52 3.25 -1.16
C SER A 101 -13.55 2.01 -0.25
N ILE A 102 -13.55 2.21 1.07
CA ILE A 102 -13.62 1.12 2.07
C ILE A 102 -14.85 0.26 1.83
N THR A 103 -16.03 0.87 1.70
CA THR A 103 -17.26 0.10 1.42
C THR A 103 -17.18 -0.68 0.11
N ASP A 104 -16.60 -0.10 -0.93
CA ASP A 104 -16.47 -0.70 -2.26
C ASP A 104 -15.48 -1.88 -2.26
N TYR A 105 -14.22 -1.65 -1.87
CA TYR A 105 -13.21 -2.69 -1.93
C TYR A 105 -13.45 -3.82 -0.93
N SER A 106 -14.04 -3.55 0.25
CA SER A 106 -14.35 -4.62 1.21
C SER A 106 -15.41 -5.56 0.64
N LYS A 107 -16.47 -5.02 0.03
CA LYS A 107 -17.49 -5.83 -0.64
C LYS A 107 -16.91 -6.62 -1.82
N ARG A 108 -16.12 -5.96 -2.68
CA ARG A 108 -15.44 -6.62 -3.81
C ARG A 108 -14.52 -7.74 -3.34
N ARG A 109 -13.72 -7.52 -2.28
CA ARG A 109 -12.84 -8.54 -1.70
C ARG A 109 -13.64 -9.73 -1.17
N GLN A 110 -14.73 -9.48 -0.45
CA GLN A 110 -15.61 -10.54 0.05
C GLN A 110 -16.13 -11.43 -1.09
N GLU A 111 -16.71 -10.82 -2.12
CA GLU A 111 -17.29 -11.57 -3.24
C GLU A 111 -16.25 -12.44 -3.98
N ILE A 112 -15.01 -11.95 -4.07
CA ILE A 112 -13.91 -12.69 -4.69
C ILE A 112 -13.46 -13.85 -3.79
N VAL A 113 -13.31 -13.60 -2.49
CA VAL A 113 -12.96 -14.66 -1.52
C VAL A 113 -14.02 -15.76 -1.50
N ASP A 114 -15.30 -15.39 -1.47
CA ASP A 114 -16.41 -16.34 -1.49
C ASP A 114 -16.42 -17.16 -2.78
N TYR A 115 -16.10 -16.53 -3.92
CA TYR A 115 -15.98 -17.26 -5.19
C TYR A 115 -14.83 -18.27 -5.17
N ILE A 116 -13.64 -17.86 -4.73
CA ILE A 116 -12.48 -18.74 -4.62
C ILE A 116 -12.80 -19.94 -3.73
N LYS A 117 -13.45 -19.71 -2.58
CA LYS A 117 -13.88 -20.78 -1.67
C LYS A 117 -14.90 -21.71 -2.31
N SER A 118 -15.86 -21.19 -3.09
CA SER A 118 -16.86 -22.01 -3.78
C SER A 118 -16.27 -22.93 -4.85
N LYS A 119 -15.06 -22.62 -5.34
CA LYS A 119 -14.27 -23.45 -6.26
C LYS A 119 -13.40 -24.49 -5.55
N ASN A 120 -13.52 -24.62 -4.22
CA ASN A 120 -12.75 -25.56 -3.39
C ASN A 120 -11.23 -25.35 -3.44
N HIS A 121 -10.77 -24.13 -3.72
CA HIS A 121 -9.35 -23.81 -3.59
C HIS A 121 -8.96 -23.74 -2.09
N PRO A 122 -7.75 -24.20 -1.73
CA PRO A 122 -7.23 -24.15 -0.35
C PRO A 122 -6.78 -22.73 -0.01
N LEU A 123 -7.72 -21.79 0.07
CA LEU A 123 -7.43 -20.39 0.34
C LEU A 123 -7.01 -20.19 1.81
N GLU A 124 -5.70 -20.18 2.04
CA GLU A 124 -5.05 -20.01 3.35
C GLU A 124 -4.86 -18.53 3.70
N ILE A 125 -4.51 -17.70 2.70
CA ILE A 125 -4.17 -16.29 2.91
C ILE A 125 -5.15 -15.39 2.16
N VAL A 126 -5.80 -14.49 2.90
CA VAL A 126 -6.53 -13.35 2.36
C VAL A 126 -5.85 -12.11 2.89
N ASN A 127 -5.01 -11.53 2.05
CA ASN A 127 -4.19 -10.39 2.39
C ASN A 127 -4.91 -9.08 2.08
N ALA A 128 -4.80 -8.14 3.01
CA ALA A 128 -5.30 -6.78 2.88
C ALA A 128 -4.31 -5.76 3.45
N GLY A 129 -4.51 -4.51 3.05
CA GLY A 129 -4.10 -3.35 3.81
C GLY A 129 -2.61 -3.13 4.05
N GLY A 130 -2.35 -2.06 4.80
CA GLY A 130 -1.05 -1.69 5.33
C GLY A 130 -1.22 -0.79 6.53
N THR A 131 -0.16 -0.12 7.00
CA THR A 131 -0.21 0.66 8.25
C THR A 131 -1.39 1.63 8.32
N GLY A 132 -1.64 2.37 7.24
CA GLY A 132 -2.70 3.38 7.19
C GLY A 132 -4.12 2.84 7.02
N SER A 133 -4.31 1.52 6.89
CA SER A 133 -5.63 0.91 6.69
C SER A 133 -5.94 -0.22 7.68
N ILE A 134 -5.09 -0.45 8.69
CA ILE A 134 -5.27 -1.50 9.71
C ILE A 134 -6.70 -1.47 10.28
N GLU A 135 -7.18 -0.28 10.64
CA GLU A 135 -8.49 -0.07 11.27
C GLU A 135 -9.68 -0.46 10.40
N SER A 136 -9.56 -0.34 9.07
CA SER A 136 -10.57 -0.82 8.13
C SER A 136 -10.39 -2.30 7.82
N SER A 137 -9.16 -2.75 7.53
CA SER A 137 -8.90 -4.11 7.08
C SER A 137 -9.18 -5.14 8.18
N LYS A 138 -8.99 -4.79 9.46
CA LYS A 138 -9.32 -5.68 10.60
C LYS A 138 -10.82 -5.91 10.82
N LYS A 139 -11.69 -5.13 10.16
CA LYS A 139 -13.16 -5.29 10.22
C LYS A 139 -13.70 -6.26 9.18
N GLU A 140 -12.84 -6.77 8.31
CA GLU A 140 -13.21 -7.73 7.28
C GLU A 140 -12.96 -9.15 7.78
N ASP A 141 -14.02 -9.86 8.15
CA ASP A 141 -13.94 -11.21 8.76
C ASP A 141 -13.26 -12.25 7.84
N TRP A 142 -13.19 -11.97 6.54
CA TRP A 142 -12.52 -12.85 5.57
C TRP A 142 -11.03 -12.58 5.42
N VAL A 143 -10.48 -11.50 5.98
CA VAL A 143 -9.05 -11.17 5.92
C VAL A 143 -8.28 -11.99 6.96
N THR A 144 -7.21 -12.66 6.53
CA THR A 144 -6.34 -13.45 7.41
C THR A 144 -4.97 -12.81 7.64
N GLU A 145 -4.59 -11.83 6.81
CA GLU A 145 -3.29 -11.14 6.91
C GLU A 145 -3.42 -9.63 6.61
N ILE A 146 -2.73 -8.79 7.40
CA ILE A 146 -2.59 -7.35 7.14
C ILE A 146 -1.11 -6.99 6.98
N THR A 147 -0.73 -6.42 5.83
CA THR A 147 0.69 -6.14 5.50
C THR A 147 1.22 -4.83 6.09
N VAL A 148 1.43 -4.78 7.39
CA VAL A 148 2.05 -3.62 8.05
C VAL A 148 3.56 -3.59 7.77
N GLY A 149 4.09 -2.44 7.33
CA GLY A 149 5.52 -2.27 7.04
C GLY A 149 6.08 -0.99 7.64
N SER A 150 5.82 0.16 7.00
CA SER A 150 6.31 1.47 7.45
C SER A 150 5.84 1.89 8.85
N GLY A 151 4.82 1.22 9.40
CA GLY A 151 4.35 1.44 10.78
C GLY A 151 5.41 1.13 11.83
N PHE A 152 6.31 0.20 11.56
CA PHE A 152 7.44 -0.10 12.45
C PHE A 152 8.46 1.04 12.55
N TYR A 153 8.54 1.90 11.54
CA TYR A 153 9.44 3.07 11.53
C TYR A 153 8.72 4.35 11.98
N SER A 154 7.43 4.46 11.69
CA SER A 154 6.61 5.65 11.90
C SER A 154 7.23 6.93 11.30
N PRO A 155 7.39 7.00 9.96
CA PRO A 155 7.95 8.17 9.30
C PRO A 155 7.05 9.41 9.48
N ALA A 156 7.61 10.60 9.34
CA ALA A 156 6.90 11.88 9.52
C ALA A 156 5.64 12.05 8.64
N LEU A 157 5.52 11.31 7.54
CA LEU A 157 4.29 11.28 6.72
C LEU A 157 3.07 10.78 7.53
N PHE A 158 3.31 9.93 8.54
CA PHE A 158 2.27 9.38 9.39
C PHE A 158 1.74 10.35 10.45
N ASP A 159 2.42 11.47 10.69
CA ASP A 159 1.93 12.55 11.56
C ASP A 159 0.58 13.12 11.09
N TYR A 160 0.25 12.92 9.80
CA TYR A 160 -0.95 13.44 9.16
C TYR A 160 -2.16 12.49 9.21
N TYR A 161 -2.03 11.32 9.85
CA TYR A 161 -3.13 10.38 10.07
C TYR A 161 -3.86 10.71 11.37
N ASN A 162 -5.18 10.54 11.37
CA ASN A 162 -6.01 10.76 12.56
C ASN A 162 -6.09 9.54 13.48
N ASP A 163 -6.09 8.35 12.89
CA ASP A 163 -6.47 7.13 13.60
C ASP A 163 -5.34 6.55 14.47
N PHE A 164 -4.10 6.98 14.25
CA PHE A 164 -2.95 6.52 15.03
C PHE A 164 -1.87 7.60 15.17
N LYS A 165 -1.10 7.51 16.24
CA LYS A 165 0.16 8.22 16.44
C LYS A 165 1.18 7.27 17.04
N HIS A 166 2.06 6.74 16.20
CA HIS A 166 3.14 5.85 16.61
C HIS A 166 4.39 6.65 16.99
N GLN A 167 5.29 6.01 17.74
CA GLN A 167 6.58 6.62 18.07
C GLN A 167 7.54 6.46 16.88
N PRO A 168 8.21 7.53 16.42
CA PRO A 168 9.28 7.42 15.43
C PRO A 168 10.38 6.47 15.94
N ALA A 169 10.74 5.49 15.13
CA ALA A 169 11.71 4.44 15.50
C ALA A 169 12.91 4.35 14.55
N ALA A 170 12.92 5.14 13.47
CA ALA A 170 14.04 5.24 12.55
C ALA A 170 14.28 6.70 12.13
N GLY A 171 15.55 7.06 11.94
CA GLY A 171 15.97 8.38 11.51
C GLY A 171 17.39 8.39 10.98
N PHE A 172 17.80 9.53 10.44
CA PHE A 172 19.14 9.74 9.90
C PHE A 172 19.92 10.69 10.80
N ALA A 173 21.15 10.32 11.16
CA ALA A 173 22.09 11.28 11.71
C ALA A 173 22.82 11.95 10.53
N VAL A 174 22.64 13.25 10.38
CA VAL A 174 23.28 14.05 9.33
C VAL A 174 24.31 14.99 9.94
N GLN A 175 25.49 15.07 9.33
CA GLN A 175 26.58 15.90 9.84
C GLN A 175 26.38 17.35 9.43
N ILE A 176 26.46 18.29 10.37
CA ILE A 176 26.58 19.72 10.04
C ILE A 176 27.96 19.95 9.41
N VAL A 177 27.98 20.48 8.19
CA VAL A 177 29.22 20.76 7.43
C VAL A 177 29.51 22.25 7.29
N ARG A 178 28.51 23.13 7.46
CA ARG A 178 28.68 24.59 7.38
C ARG A 178 27.72 25.31 8.34
N GLN A 179 28.13 26.49 8.77
CA GLN A 179 27.29 27.46 9.49
C GLN A 179 27.39 28.82 8.77
N PRO A 180 26.54 29.12 7.78
CA PRO A 180 26.65 30.34 6.98
C PRO A 180 26.36 31.62 7.78
N LYS A 181 25.53 31.55 8.83
CA LYS A 181 25.23 32.67 9.76
C LYS A 181 24.67 32.14 11.10
N PRO A 182 24.59 32.97 12.16
CA PRO A 182 24.01 32.54 13.44
C PRO A 182 22.61 31.92 13.27
N GLY A 183 22.41 30.71 13.78
CA GLY A 183 21.13 29.98 13.72
C GLY A 183 20.85 29.20 12.43
N PHE A 184 21.78 29.15 11.47
CA PHE A 184 21.62 28.43 10.20
C PHE A 184 22.73 27.41 10.02
N PHE A 185 22.37 26.19 9.63
CA PHE A 185 23.31 25.07 9.48
C PHE A 185 23.02 24.33 8.18
N THR A 186 24.07 23.99 7.44
CA THR A 186 23.99 23.10 6.26
C THR A 186 24.47 21.72 6.67
N CYS A 187 23.67 20.70 6.36
CA CYS A 187 23.98 19.30 6.65
C CYS A 187 24.49 18.56 5.41
N LEU A 188 25.27 17.49 5.62
CA LEU A 188 25.71 16.58 4.57
C LEU A 188 24.56 15.64 4.19
N GLY A 189 23.74 16.05 3.20
CA GLY A 189 22.54 15.34 2.79
C GLY A 189 21.35 15.54 3.72
N GLY A 190 20.23 14.87 3.41
CA GLY A 190 18.97 15.00 4.14
C GLY A 190 18.19 13.69 4.36
N GLY A 191 18.79 12.54 4.05
CA GLY A 191 18.14 11.23 4.15
C GLY A 191 17.29 10.88 2.91
N TYR A 192 16.38 9.92 3.07
CA TYR A 192 15.51 9.43 1.99
C TYR A 192 14.09 9.97 2.11
N ILE A 193 13.54 10.47 1.00
CA ILE A 193 12.14 10.90 0.93
C ILE A 193 11.18 9.72 1.05
N ALA A 194 9.97 9.98 1.54
CA ALA A 194 8.90 8.99 1.58
C ALA A 194 8.45 8.57 0.17
N SER A 195 7.97 7.33 0.04
CA SER A 195 7.51 6.78 -1.23
C SER A 195 6.32 7.54 -1.83
N GLY A 196 6.21 7.47 -3.16
CA GLY A 196 5.17 8.13 -3.96
C GLY A 196 5.71 9.32 -4.73
N ALA A 197 4.80 10.17 -5.24
CA ALA A 197 5.19 11.41 -5.90
C ALA A 197 5.96 12.31 -4.94
N THR A 198 7.04 12.93 -5.43
CA THR A 198 7.88 13.86 -4.66
C THR A 198 7.07 15.07 -4.20
N GLY A 199 7.33 15.55 -2.98
CA GLY A 199 6.64 16.71 -2.41
C GLY A 199 7.29 17.16 -1.10
N ALA A 200 6.97 18.38 -0.66
CA ALA A 200 7.48 18.91 0.61
C ALA A 200 7.05 18.04 1.81
N ASP A 201 5.86 17.42 1.73
CA ASP A 201 5.33 16.49 2.71
C ASP A 201 6.02 15.11 2.71
N LYS A 202 6.84 14.83 1.69
CA LYS A 202 7.63 13.60 1.56
C LYS A 202 9.06 13.75 2.07
N GLN A 203 9.51 14.96 2.34
CA GLN A 203 10.86 15.19 2.86
C GLN A 203 10.97 14.71 4.32
N PRO A 204 12.10 14.11 4.72
CA PRO A 204 12.44 13.94 6.12
C PRO A 204 12.33 15.26 6.88
N LYS A 205 11.90 15.19 8.14
CA LYS A 205 11.82 16.33 9.04
C LYS A 205 12.96 16.28 10.05
N PRO A 206 13.56 17.43 10.43
CA PRO A 206 14.39 17.50 11.61
C PRO A 206 13.62 17.01 12.84
N TYR A 207 14.19 16.04 13.56
CA TYR A 207 13.61 15.53 14.81
C TYR A 207 14.35 16.11 16.03
N LEU A 208 15.69 16.14 15.96
CA LEU A 208 16.56 16.71 16.98
C LEU A 208 17.66 17.59 16.34
N PRO A 209 18.11 18.66 17.01
CA PRO A 209 17.51 19.22 18.23
C PRO A 209 16.13 19.82 17.95
N GLU A 210 15.29 19.92 18.99
CA GLU A 210 13.94 20.47 18.88
C GLU A 210 13.95 21.93 18.40
N GLY A 211 12.90 22.33 17.68
CA GLY A 211 12.75 23.70 17.15
C GLY A 211 13.52 23.98 15.85
N VAL A 212 14.21 22.99 15.29
CA VAL A 212 14.85 23.08 13.97
C VAL A 212 13.84 22.79 12.86
N TYR A 213 13.89 23.57 11.79
CA TYR A 213 13.06 23.40 10.61
C TYR A 213 13.88 23.64 9.33
N LEU A 214 13.47 23.00 8.24
CA LEU A 214 14.04 23.26 6.92
C LEU A 214 13.62 24.65 6.44
N THR A 215 14.48 25.33 5.69
CA THR A 215 14.11 26.60 5.07
C THR A 215 13.10 26.34 3.95
N VAL A 216 12.39 27.39 3.49
CA VAL A 216 11.38 27.24 2.43
C VAL A 216 12.01 26.90 1.07
N ASN A 217 13.27 27.30 0.86
CA ASN A 217 13.97 27.18 -0.42
C ASN A 217 14.97 26.02 -0.48
N GLU A 218 15.30 25.42 0.66
CA GLU A 218 16.30 24.33 0.76
C GLU A 218 15.61 23.09 1.32
N GLY A 219 15.94 21.92 0.77
CA GLY A 219 15.30 20.67 1.11
C GLY A 219 16.28 19.55 1.40
N THR A 220 15.73 18.38 1.68
CA THR A 220 16.50 17.15 1.90
C THR A 220 16.90 16.55 0.56
N GLY A 221 18.14 16.78 0.12
CA GLY A 221 18.63 16.27 -1.16
C GLY A 221 19.82 17.03 -1.76
N GLU A 222 20.28 18.10 -1.10
CA GLU A 222 21.53 18.81 -1.43
C GLU A 222 22.77 18.13 -0.83
#